data_AF-A0A1C7I9Q8-F1
#
_entry.id   AF-A0A1C7I9Q8-F1
#
_cell.length_a   1.000
_cell.length_b   1.000
_cell.length_c   1.000
_cell.angle_alpha   90.00
_cell.angle_beta   90.00
_cell.angle_gamma   90.00
#
_symmetry.space_group_name_H-M   'P 1'
#
loop_
_entity.id
_entity.type
_entity.pdbx_description
1 polymer ?
#
loop_
_entity_poly.entity_id
_entity_poly.type
_entity_poly.pdbx_seq_one_letter_code
_entity_poly.pdbx_strand_id
1 'polypeptide(L)'
;MPMRKKGNSLLLCIVMVISFMVSGCGREISTEAKDSVTETVQKKIYKVFEPEKEVSKEADALQYVNGDYIPYGYESLTENQQKLYRQLLNGILEYKDEVSVDPCTEEDINLVNNMVFVDHPEFFWLDQQSYTFQGDGSPDTASSVDLQLVYNMDKSEIEPVKAGIEAAADQWLAQVPQEADTYGRIKYIYEFLSQNIAYDQSSPNNQNIQSVFLNQVTVCAGFSKATQYLLGKMGIFCTLVTGTAAPNNEEHAWNLVKIGDDFYYVDTTWANPGFSEKQEGAVQEISYTYLCCDAATLLATHTPDALLPLPECADDSYNYYKMNGTWYSYYDENEIYYILTSSISEGREREDFKFADGDSYQQAVAAMVDGDLIERAVREAYHFGEGETYQWNIGYSDEDKLLTVYW
;
A
#
# COMPACT_ATOMS: atom_id res chain seq x y z
N MET A 1 -56.14 65.92 7.58
CA MET A 1 -55.53 67.26 7.80
C MET A 1 -55.55 67.53 9.30
N PRO A 2 -54.50 68.08 9.96
CA PRO A 2 -53.17 68.46 9.48
C PRO A 2 -51.98 68.04 10.39
N MET A 3 -50.80 67.97 9.75
CA MET A 3 -49.44 68.38 10.14
C MET A 3 -48.98 68.42 11.62
N ARG A 4 -47.80 67.81 11.87
CA ARG A 4 -46.76 68.37 12.76
C ARG A 4 -45.34 68.04 12.29
N LYS A 5 -44.46 69.03 12.42
CA LYS A 5 -43.05 69.12 11.99
C LYS A 5 -42.06 68.59 13.04
N LYS A 6 -40.95 68.02 12.52
CA LYS A 6 -39.50 68.09 12.89
C LYS A 6 -39.03 68.10 14.35
N GLY A 7 -38.01 67.28 14.62
CA GLY A 7 -37.02 67.47 15.68
C GLY A 7 -35.83 66.46 15.65
N ASN A 8 -34.68 66.95 15.18
CA ASN A 8 -33.25 66.66 15.52
C ASN A 8 -32.67 65.23 15.68
N SER A 9 -31.55 64.99 14.99
CA SER A 9 -30.39 64.16 15.40
C SER A 9 -29.28 64.34 14.35
N LEU A 10 -27.97 64.37 14.59
CA LEU A 10 -27.08 64.63 15.73
C LEU A 10 -25.68 64.75 15.07
N LEU A 11 -24.85 65.67 15.56
CA LEU A 11 -23.57 66.05 14.98
C LEU A 11 -22.42 65.16 15.49
N LEU A 12 -21.55 64.82 14.52
CA LEU A 12 -20.16 64.36 14.49
C LEU A 12 -19.22 64.43 15.73
N CYS A 13 -18.31 63.44 15.72
CA CYS A 13 -16.92 63.40 16.19
C CYS A 13 -16.61 63.03 17.66
N ILE A 14 -15.85 61.93 17.85
CA ILE A 14 -14.45 61.93 18.34
C ILE A 14 -13.90 60.47 18.33
N VAL A 15 -12.66 60.34 17.88
CA VAL A 15 -11.82 59.13 17.89
C VAL A 15 -11.29 58.88 19.31
N MET A 16 -11.32 57.63 19.79
CA MET A 16 -10.44 57.21 20.90
C MET A 16 -10.13 55.70 20.84
N VAL A 17 -8.83 55.42 20.84
CA VAL A 17 -8.17 54.11 20.99
C VAL A 17 -8.29 53.65 22.44
N ILE A 18 -8.86 52.46 22.72
CA ILE A 18 -8.73 51.80 24.03
C ILE A 18 -8.65 50.27 23.84
N SER A 19 -7.55 49.72 24.37
CA SER A 19 -7.27 48.30 24.60
C SER A 19 -8.37 47.59 25.40
N PHE A 20 -8.66 46.34 25.08
CA PHE A 20 -9.35 45.43 26.00
C PHE A 20 -8.53 44.16 26.23
N MET A 21 -8.34 43.86 27.51
CA MET A 21 -7.75 42.65 28.05
C MET A 21 -8.77 42.04 29.02
N VAL A 22 -9.00 40.72 28.87
CA VAL A 22 -9.55 39.71 29.82
C VAL A 22 -11.04 39.90 30.22
N SER A 23 -11.95 38.92 30.23
CA SER A 23 -11.96 37.46 30.48
C SER A 23 -13.17 36.86 29.74
N GLY A 24 -13.19 35.68 29.11
CA GLY A 24 -12.89 34.34 29.62
C GLY A 24 -14.17 33.50 29.64
N CYS A 25 -14.31 32.53 28.72
CA CYS A 25 -14.89 31.17 28.91
C CYS A 25 -15.22 30.48 27.57
N GLY A 26 -14.45 29.42 27.26
CA GLY A 26 -15.04 28.12 26.91
C GLY A 26 -15.37 27.84 25.45
N ARG A 27 -14.39 27.34 24.67
CA ARG A 27 -14.32 25.95 24.22
C ARG A 27 -13.11 25.78 23.31
N GLU A 28 -12.10 25.12 23.85
CA GLU A 28 -11.00 24.52 23.10
C GLU A 28 -11.59 23.52 22.11
N ILE A 29 -11.36 23.74 20.83
CA ILE A 29 -11.45 22.70 19.82
C ILE A 29 -10.08 22.03 19.89
N SER A 30 -10.02 20.88 20.56
CA SER A 30 -8.88 19.99 20.55
C SER A 30 -8.59 19.59 19.11
N THR A 31 -7.48 20.07 18.57
CA THR A 31 -6.81 19.45 17.44
C THR A 31 -6.31 18.09 17.91
N GLU A 32 -7.11 17.05 17.68
CA GLU A 32 -6.62 15.68 17.79
C GLU A 32 -5.53 15.46 16.74
N ALA A 33 -4.45 14.85 17.22
CA ALA A 33 -3.16 14.76 16.57
C ALA A 33 -3.23 13.94 15.29
N LYS A 34 -2.44 14.36 14.30
CA LYS A 34 -2.02 13.50 13.20
C LYS A 34 -1.16 12.39 13.81
N ASP A 35 -1.63 11.15 13.77
CA ASP A 35 -0.78 9.99 14.04
C ASP A 35 0.19 9.84 12.87
N SER A 36 1.40 10.39 13.07
CA SER A 36 2.55 10.25 12.18
C SER A 36 3.31 8.99 12.54
N VAL A 37 3.52 8.08 11.58
CA VAL A 37 4.21 6.80 11.81
C VAL A 37 5.75 6.94 11.83
N THR A 38 6.28 8.16 11.80
CA THR A 38 7.72 8.43 11.99
C THR A 38 8.09 9.18 13.28
N GLU A 39 7.17 9.27 14.24
CA GLU A 39 7.50 9.57 15.64
C GLU A 39 6.56 8.80 16.60
N THR A 40 6.44 7.48 16.42
CA THR A 40 5.83 6.65 17.46
C THR A 40 6.79 6.63 18.64
N VAL A 41 6.43 7.31 19.72
CA VAL A 41 7.13 7.19 21.00
C VAL A 41 7.06 5.71 21.40
N GLN A 42 8.10 4.94 21.09
CA GLN A 42 8.36 3.64 21.70
C GLN A 42 8.21 3.84 23.20
N LYS A 43 7.24 3.15 23.81
CA LYS A 43 6.95 3.30 25.22
C LYS A 43 8.04 2.60 26.02
N LYS A 44 9.17 3.28 26.22
CA LYS A 44 10.30 2.82 27.03
C LYS A 44 9.90 2.84 28.51
N ILE A 45 9.71 1.66 29.10
CA ILE A 45 9.53 1.53 30.56
C ILE A 45 10.67 0.66 31.09
N TYR A 46 11.60 1.28 31.80
CA TYR A 46 12.66 0.60 32.53
C TYR A 46 12.11 0.06 33.87
N LYS A 47 12.18 -1.26 34.07
CA LYS A 47 11.98 -1.88 35.39
C LYS A 47 13.18 -2.76 35.74
N VAL A 48 13.45 -2.87 37.03
CA VAL A 48 14.69 -3.38 37.61
C VAL A 48 14.46 -4.71 38.36
N PHE A 49 15.34 -5.69 38.03
CA PHE A 49 15.78 -6.94 38.70
C PHE A 49 14.87 -8.15 38.94
N GLU A 50 15.29 -9.29 38.35
CA GLU A 50 15.33 -10.68 38.88
C GLU A 50 16.53 -11.43 38.22
N PRO A 51 17.02 -12.59 38.75
CA PRO A 51 18.34 -13.14 38.39
C PRO A 51 18.40 -13.74 36.96
N GLU A 52 19.62 -14.05 36.49
CA GLU A 52 19.92 -14.75 35.23
C GLU A 52 18.79 -15.71 34.79
N LYS A 53 18.17 -15.43 33.63
CA LYS A 53 17.19 -16.31 33.01
C LYS A 53 17.84 -17.14 31.91
N GLU A 54 17.34 -18.37 31.74
CA GLU A 54 17.76 -19.23 30.65
C GLU A 54 17.25 -18.64 29.32
N VAL A 55 18.17 -18.44 28.37
CA VAL A 55 17.85 -17.89 27.06
C VAL A 55 16.91 -18.83 26.30
N SER A 56 15.96 -18.25 25.56
CA SER A 56 14.99 -18.99 24.76
C SER A 56 15.69 -19.86 23.72
N LYS A 57 15.13 -21.06 23.53
CA LYS A 57 15.50 -21.91 22.39
C LYS A 57 15.22 -21.19 21.09
N GLU A 58 16.08 -21.45 20.10
CA GLU A 58 15.88 -21.01 18.73
C GLU A 58 14.79 -21.85 18.07
N ALA A 59 13.97 -21.23 17.21
CA ALA A 59 13.04 -21.97 16.39
C ALA A 59 13.81 -22.85 15.39
N ASP A 60 13.54 -24.17 15.39
CA ASP A 60 14.00 -25.09 14.34
C ASP A 60 13.38 -24.76 12.97
N ALA A 61 12.28 -24.01 12.97
CA ALA A 61 11.34 -23.81 11.88
C ALA A 61 11.55 -22.52 11.07
N LEU A 62 12.78 -22.28 10.59
CA LEU A 62 12.95 -21.41 9.41
C LEU A 62 12.48 -22.07 8.11
N GLN A 63 12.06 -23.34 8.19
CA GLN A 63 11.37 -24.03 7.11
C GLN A 63 9.88 -23.71 7.20
N TYR A 64 9.25 -23.24 6.12
CA TYR A 64 8.00 -23.75 5.48
C TYR A 64 7.57 -22.72 4.42
N VAL A 65 7.41 -23.00 3.12
CA VAL A 65 6.65 -24.05 2.40
C VAL A 65 7.62 -24.88 1.52
N ASN A 66 7.47 -26.21 1.49
CA ASN A 66 8.23 -27.12 0.59
C ASN A 66 9.77 -27.09 0.64
N GLY A 67 10.39 -26.63 1.74
CA GLY A 67 11.81 -26.89 2.02
C GLY A 67 12.85 -26.02 1.29
N ASP A 68 12.43 -25.04 0.47
CA ASP A 68 13.34 -24.28 -0.40
C ASP A 68 13.31 -22.74 -0.21
N TYR A 69 12.44 -22.19 0.65
CA TYR A 69 12.33 -20.74 0.83
C TYR A 69 12.82 -20.26 2.20
N ILE A 70 13.86 -19.44 2.21
CA ILE A 70 14.30 -18.67 3.38
C ILE A 70 13.67 -17.27 3.27
N PRO A 71 13.03 -16.75 4.33
CA PRO A 71 12.41 -15.42 4.29
C PRO A 71 13.42 -14.31 3.97
N TYR A 72 13.02 -13.35 3.15
CA TYR A 72 13.92 -12.35 2.59
C TYR A 72 14.49 -11.40 3.66
N GLY A 73 13.67 -11.00 4.64
CA GLY A 73 14.12 -10.21 5.78
C GLY A 73 15.19 -10.95 6.58
N TYR A 74 14.94 -12.22 6.92
CA TYR A 74 15.91 -13.08 7.59
C TYR A 74 17.24 -13.21 6.83
N GLU A 75 17.23 -13.37 5.50
CA GLU A 75 18.45 -13.46 4.69
C GLU A 75 19.28 -12.18 4.70
N SER A 76 18.65 -11.02 4.91
CA SER A 76 19.34 -9.74 4.98
C SER A 76 20.15 -9.52 6.29
N LEU A 77 19.93 -10.36 7.30
CA LEU A 77 20.51 -10.23 8.64
C LEU A 77 21.89 -10.90 8.78
N THR A 78 22.71 -10.38 9.68
CA THR A 78 23.96 -11.04 10.11
C THR A 78 23.70 -12.32 10.91
N GLU A 79 24.70 -13.21 11.07
CA GLU A 79 24.55 -14.47 11.83
C GLU A 79 23.98 -14.26 13.25
N ASN A 80 24.45 -13.24 13.97
CA ASN A 80 23.97 -12.92 15.32
C ASN A 80 22.52 -12.43 15.30
N GLN A 81 22.16 -11.59 14.33
CA GLN A 81 20.79 -11.09 14.16
C GLN A 81 19.83 -12.20 13.71
N GLN A 82 20.29 -13.13 12.87
CA GLN A 82 19.54 -14.33 12.50
C GLN A 82 19.28 -15.23 13.72
N LYS A 83 20.25 -15.34 14.63
CA LYS A 83 20.03 -16.05 15.90
C LYS A 83 18.96 -15.37 16.74
N LEU A 84 19.06 -14.05 16.91
CA LEU A 84 18.05 -13.25 17.62
C LEU A 84 16.66 -13.41 16.98
N TYR A 85 16.58 -13.41 15.64
CA TYR A 85 15.36 -13.64 14.89
C TYR A 85 14.73 -14.99 15.26
N ARG A 86 15.52 -16.06 15.25
CA ARG A 86 15.02 -17.41 15.61
C ARG A 86 14.56 -17.50 17.06
N GLN A 87 15.20 -16.79 17.99
CA GLN A 87 14.77 -16.74 19.40
C GLN A 87 13.43 -16.00 19.53
N LEU A 88 13.29 -14.85 18.88
CA LEU A 88 12.06 -14.05 18.87
C LEU A 88 10.91 -14.83 18.21
N LEU A 89 11.16 -15.40 17.03
CA LEU A 89 10.20 -16.23 16.30
C LEU A 89 9.70 -17.40 17.17
N ASN A 90 10.59 -18.11 17.87
CA ASN A 90 10.18 -19.20 18.75
C ASN A 90 9.23 -18.73 19.86
N GLY A 91 9.52 -17.58 20.46
CA GLY A 91 8.66 -16.98 21.48
C GLY A 91 7.27 -16.60 20.96
N ILE A 92 7.21 -16.04 19.75
CA ILE A 92 5.96 -15.69 19.07
C ILE A 92 5.13 -16.94 18.77
N LEU A 93 5.76 -17.98 18.21
CA LEU A 93 5.10 -19.24 17.87
C LEU A 93 4.59 -20.01 19.10
N GLU A 94 5.27 -19.89 20.25
CA GLU A 94 4.86 -20.47 21.53
C GLU A 94 3.85 -19.60 22.30
N TYR A 95 3.40 -18.47 21.73
CA TYR A 95 2.50 -17.51 22.37
C TYR A 95 2.99 -17.02 23.75
N LYS A 96 4.30 -16.80 23.90
CA LYS A 96 4.87 -16.31 25.16
C LYS A 96 4.48 -14.85 25.42
N ASP A 97 4.45 -14.47 26.69
CA ASP A 97 4.39 -13.05 27.08
C ASP A 97 5.78 -12.39 27.04
N GLU A 98 6.83 -13.18 27.28
CA GLU A 98 8.21 -12.72 27.35
C GLU A 98 9.16 -13.68 26.64
N VAL A 99 10.17 -13.13 25.98
CA VAL A 99 11.25 -13.88 25.32
C VAL A 99 12.59 -13.38 25.86
N SER A 100 13.31 -14.24 26.57
CA SER A 100 14.72 -13.99 26.93
C SER A 100 15.60 -14.33 25.74
N VAL A 101 16.40 -13.37 25.26
CA VAL A 101 17.29 -13.49 24.10
C VAL A 101 18.75 -13.28 24.49
N ASP A 102 19.67 -13.64 23.59
CA ASP A 102 21.09 -13.34 23.76
C ASP A 102 21.34 -11.83 23.95
N PRO A 103 22.44 -11.41 24.61
CA PRO A 103 22.82 -10.01 24.70
C PRO A 103 22.92 -9.37 23.31
N CYS A 104 22.15 -8.31 23.09
CA CYS A 104 22.08 -7.60 21.82
C CYS A 104 21.78 -6.11 22.05
N THR A 105 21.99 -5.30 21.00
CA THR A 105 21.73 -3.87 21.06
C THR A 105 20.25 -3.55 20.78
N GLU A 106 19.79 -2.36 21.20
CA GLU A 106 18.46 -1.85 20.83
C GLU A 106 18.29 -1.74 19.30
N GLU A 107 19.37 -1.41 18.58
CA GLU A 107 19.37 -1.35 17.11
C GLU A 107 19.14 -2.74 16.50
N ASP A 108 19.82 -3.78 17.00
CA ASP A 108 19.64 -5.16 16.55
C ASP A 108 18.21 -5.65 16.80
N ILE A 109 17.66 -5.35 17.99
CA ILE A 109 16.28 -5.77 18.33
C ILE A 109 15.26 -5.07 17.43
N ASN A 110 15.40 -3.76 17.21
CA ASN A 110 14.53 -3.02 16.28
C ASN A 110 14.57 -3.62 14.88
N LEU A 111 15.78 -3.83 14.35
CA LEU A 111 15.97 -4.37 13.00
C LEU A 111 15.37 -5.77 12.90
N VAL A 112 15.69 -6.67 13.83
CA VAL A 112 15.22 -8.05 13.82
C VAL A 112 13.71 -8.15 14.01
N ASN A 113 13.13 -7.36 14.92
CA ASN A 113 11.69 -7.30 15.11
C ASN A 113 10.99 -6.87 13.82
N ASN A 114 11.49 -5.83 13.14
CA ASN A 114 10.96 -5.41 11.86
C ASN A 114 11.07 -6.50 10.79
N MET A 115 12.20 -7.20 10.70
CA MET A 115 12.36 -8.32 9.75
C MET A 115 11.37 -9.46 10.01
N VAL A 116 11.10 -9.80 11.28
CA VAL A 116 10.07 -10.80 11.62
C VAL A 116 8.69 -10.37 11.07
N PHE A 117 8.30 -9.10 11.22
CA PHE A 117 7.01 -8.63 10.71
C PHE A 117 6.97 -8.35 9.20
N VAL A 118 8.12 -8.11 8.57
CA VAL A 118 8.26 -8.09 7.11
C VAL A 118 8.03 -9.50 6.55
N ASP A 119 8.60 -10.52 7.19
CA ASP A 119 8.55 -11.90 6.71
C ASP A 119 7.22 -12.62 7.05
N HIS A 120 6.59 -12.26 8.17
CA HIS A 120 5.43 -12.96 8.72
C HIS A 120 4.18 -12.07 8.79
N PRO A 121 3.51 -11.78 7.66
CA PRO A 121 2.26 -11.02 7.64
C PRO A 121 1.12 -11.70 8.43
N GLU A 122 1.23 -13.00 8.72
CA GLU A 122 0.29 -13.77 9.52
C GLU A 122 0.30 -13.43 11.02
N PHE A 123 1.32 -12.75 11.54
CA PHE A 123 1.41 -12.35 12.95
C PHE A 123 0.56 -11.11 13.26
N PHE A 124 -0.74 -11.21 13.01
CA PHE A 124 -1.69 -10.11 13.20
C PHE A 124 -2.00 -9.77 14.66
N TRP A 125 -1.69 -10.67 15.60
CA TRP A 125 -2.09 -10.58 17.01
C TRP A 125 -1.10 -9.81 17.89
N LEU A 126 0.01 -9.36 17.32
CA LEU A 126 1.04 -8.59 18.01
C LEU A 126 1.04 -7.13 17.55
N ASP A 127 1.35 -6.24 18.49
CA ASP A 127 1.70 -4.86 18.19
C ASP A 127 3.17 -4.79 17.74
N GLN A 128 3.37 -4.41 16.48
CA GLN A 128 4.67 -4.44 15.80
C GLN A 128 5.68 -3.43 16.41
N GLN A 129 5.20 -2.43 17.16
CA GLN A 129 5.98 -1.28 17.62
C GLN A 129 6.41 -1.35 19.09
N SER A 130 6.08 -2.43 19.80
CA SER A 130 6.18 -2.46 21.26
C SER A 130 6.96 -3.68 21.78
N TYR A 131 8.14 -3.42 22.35
CA TYR A 131 8.84 -4.36 23.22
C TYR A 131 9.50 -3.58 24.37
N THR A 132 9.57 -4.21 25.56
CA THR A 132 10.20 -3.59 26.73
C THR A 132 11.45 -4.35 27.12
N PHE A 133 12.53 -3.62 27.42
CA PHE A 133 13.81 -4.16 27.84
C PHE A 133 13.87 -4.40 29.35
N GLN A 134 14.50 -5.51 29.73
CA GLN A 134 14.99 -5.75 31.09
C GLN A 134 16.48 -6.16 31.03
N GLY A 135 17.36 -5.43 31.73
CA GLY A 135 18.81 -5.73 31.78
C GLY A 135 19.48 -5.19 33.04
N ASP A 136 20.57 -5.84 33.49
CA ASP A 136 21.35 -5.51 34.69
C ASP A 136 22.63 -4.72 34.35
N GLY A 137 22.48 -3.40 34.19
CA GLY A 137 23.63 -2.53 33.92
C GLY A 137 23.98 -2.42 32.43
N SER A 138 25.23 -2.04 32.13
CA SER A 138 25.70 -1.75 30.76
C SER A 138 25.40 -2.91 29.80
N PRO A 139 25.14 -2.67 28.50
CA PRO A 139 25.07 -3.74 27.49
C PRO A 139 26.27 -4.72 27.54
N ASP A 140 27.41 -4.25 28.07
CA ASP A 140 28.63 -5.04 28.23
C ASP A 140 28.62 -6.02 29.41
N THR A 141 27.63 -5.96 30.31
CA THR A 141 27.54 -6.81 31.51
C THR A 141 26.29 -7.69 31.56
N ALA A 142 25.32 -7.47 30.68
CA ALA A 142 24.09 -8.25 30.64
C ALA A 142 24.33 -9.64 30.03
N SER A 143 23.84 -10.68 30.70
CA SER A 143 23.90 -12.07 30.22
C SER A 143 22.73 -12.45 29.30
N SER A 144 21.64 -11.68 29.32
CA SER A 144 20.47 -11.81 28.43
C SER A 144 19.68 -10.50 28.36
N VAL A 145 18.80 -10.39 27.37
CA VAL A 145 17.78 -9.31 27.30
C VAL A 145 16.40 -9.95 27.31
N ASP A 146 15.50 -9.49 28.18
CA ASP A 146 14.09 -9.92 28.13
C ASP A 146 13.28 -8.96 27.26
N LEU A 147 12.52 -9.52 26.32
CA LEU A 147 11.61 -8.83 25.41
C LEU A 147 10.17 -9.20 25.75
N GLN A 148 9.36 -8.21 26.15
CA GLN A 148 7.92 -8.41 26.34
C GLN A 148 7.17 -8.31 25.01
N LEU A 149 6.39 -9.34 24.67
CA LEU A 149 5.54 -9.37 23.50
C LEU A 149 4.21 -8.68 23.81
N VAL A 150 3.85 -7.67 23.02
CA VAL A 150 2.61 -6.92 23.21
C VAL A 150 1.52 -7.47 22.30
N TYR A 151 0.49 -8.07 22.89
CA TYR A 151 -0.67 -8.59 22.18
C TYR A 151 -1.72 -7.49 21.99
N ASN A 152 -2.28 -7.39 20.79
CA ASN A 152 -3.35 -6.43 20.47
C ASN A 152 -4.76 -7.04 20.62
N MET A 153 -4.84 -8.30 21.04
CA MET A 153 -6.07 -9.08 21.24
C MET A 153 -5.88 -10.13 22.34
N ASP A 154 -6.96 -10.74 22.81
CA ASP A 154 -6.87 -11.83 23.78
C ASP A 154 -6.28 -13.09 23.12
N LYS A 155 -5.36 -13.78 23.82
CA LYS A 155 -4.71 -15.00 23.29
C LYS A 155 -5.71 -16.09 22.91
N SER A 156 -6.84 -16.18 23.61
CA SER A 156 -7.90 -17.14 23.31
C SER A 156 -8.64 -16.87 22.00
N GLU A 157 -8.53 -15.65 21.47
CA GLU A 157 -9.14 -15.24 20.20
C GLU A 157 -8.23 -15.46 18.99
N ILE A 158 -6.91 -15.69 19.20
CA ILE A 158 -5.93 -15.79 18.11
C ILE A 158 -6.26 -16.96 17.16
N GLU A 159 -6.42 -18.18 17.70
CA GLU A 159 -6.68 -19.36 16.88
C GLU A 159 -8.02 -19.28 16.12
N PRO A 160 -9.15 -18.84 16.72
CA PRO A 160 -10.38 -18.58 15.98
C PRO A 160 -10.23 -17.57 14.84
N VAL A 161 -9.54 -16.44 15.07
CA VAL A 161 -9.34 -15.40 14.06
C VAL A 161 -8.43 -15.90 12.93
N LYS A 162 -7.36 -16.61 13.30
CA LYS A 162 -6.44 -17.24 12.34
C LYS A 162 -7.16 -18.24 11.45
N ALA A 163 -8.01 -19.10 12.01
CA ALA A 163 -8.81 -20.05 11.23
C ALA A 163 -9.78 -19.34 10.26
N GLY A 164 -10.33 -18.19 10.66
CA GLY A 164 -11.17 -17.36 9.76
C GLY A 164 -10.38 -16.79 8.58
N ILE A 165 -9.17 -16.27 8.85
CA ILE A 165 -8.26 -15.78 7.80
C ILE A 165 -7.86 -16.92 6.85
N GLU A 166 -7.45 -18.06 7.39
CA GLU A 166 -7.04 -19.22 6.60
C GLU A 166 -8.18 -19.73 5.72
N ALA A 167 -9.40 -19.82 6.25
CA ALA A 167 -10.58 -20.23 5.48
C ALA A 167 -10.90 -19.25 4.33
N ALA A 168 -10.82 -17.94 4.58
CA ALA A 168 -11.01 -16.93 3.54
C ALA A 168 -9.93 -17.01 2.47
N ALA A 169 -8.67 -17.12 2.88
CA ALA A 169 -7.53 -17.27 1.97
C ALA A 169 -7.67 -18.53 1.10
N ASP A 170 -7.97 -19.68 1.69
CA ASP A 170 -8.13 -20.93 0.96
C ASP A 170 -9.32 -20.86 -0.02
N GLN A 171 -10.42 -20.19 0.35
CA GLN A 171 -11.56 -19.94 -0.56
C GLN A 171 -11.17 -19.06 -1.75
N TRP A 172 -10.37 -18.02 -1.54
CA TRP A 172 -9.94 -17.13 -2.61
C TRP A 172 -8.91 -17.80 -3.52
N LEU A 173 -7.96 -18.52 -2.93
CA LEU A 173 -6.95 -19.28 -3.68
C LEU A 173 -7.56 -20.40 -4.53
N ALA A 174 -8.67 -21.00 -4.10
CA ALA A 174 -9.40 -22.00 -4.90
C ALA A 174 -10.00 -21.44 -6.20
N GLN A 175 -10.11 -20.12 -6.35
CA GLN A 175 -10.61 -19.46 -7.55
C GLN A 175 -9.51 -19.03 -8.52
N VAL A 176 -8.23 -19.14 -8.11
CA VAL A 176 -7.09 -18.87 -8.98
C VAL A 176 -7.05 -19.92 -10.11
N PRO A 177 -6.95 -19.52 -11.39
CA PRO A 177 -6.88 -20.47 -12.50
C PRO A 177 -5.72 -21.45 -12.32
N GLN A 178 -5.97 -22.75 -12.46
CA GLN A 178 -5.00 -23.79 -12.14
C GLN A 178 -3.77 -23.74 -13.07
N GLU A 179 -4.02 -23.38 -14.32
CA GLU A 179 -3.05 -23.22 -15.40
C GLU A 179 -2.35 -21.87 -15.42
N ALA A 180 -2.69 -20.94 -14.51
CA ALA A 180 -2.01 -19.65 -14.43
C ALA A 180 -0.53 -19.84 -14.07
N ASP A 181 0.34 -19.21 -14.86
CA ASP A 181 1.75 -19.07 -14.56
C ASP A 181 1.97 -18.06 -13.41
N THR A 182 3.22 -17.84 -13.02
CA THR A 182 3.55 -16.94 -11.90
C THR A 182 2.97 -15.53 -12.10
N TYR A 183 3.10 -14.96 -13.30
CA TYR A 183 2.53 -13.65 -13.61
C TYR A 183 1.01 -13.66 -13.52
N GLY A 184 0.35 -14.65 -14.12
CA GLY A 184 -1.11 -14.80 -14.09
C GLY A 184 -1.66 -14.93 -12.67
N ARG A 185 -0.94 -15.63 -11.78
CA ARG A 185 -1.30 -15.73 -10.36
C ARG A 185 -1.13 -14.41 -9.62
N ILE A 186 -0.03 -13.68 -9.87
CA ILE A 186 0.18 -12.35 -9.29
C ILE A 186 -0.91 -11.39 -9.74
N LYS A 187 -1.16 -11.33 -11.05
CA LYS A 187 -2.22 -10.52 -11.65
C LYS A 187 -3.60 -10.86 -11.09
N TYR A 188 -3.93 -12.14 -10.92
CA TYR A 188 -5.20 -12.54 -10.34
C TYR A 188 -5.38 -12.01 -8.92
N ILE A 189 -4.37 -12.14 -8.05
CA ILE A 189 -4.44 -11.64 -6.67
C ILE A 189 -4.52 -10.10 -6.64
N TYR A 190 -3.74 -9.44 -7.51
CA TYR A 190 -3.76 -7.99 -7.69
C TYR A 190 -5.17 -7.49 -8.04
N GLU A 191 -5.79 -8.08 -9.05
CA GLU A 191 -7.14 -7.72 -9.49
C GLU A 191 -8.20 -8.06 -8.44
N PHE A 192 -8.11 -9.26 -7.85
CA PHE A 192 -9.06 -9.72 -6.85
C PHE A 192 -9.09 -8.80 -5.63
N LEU A 193 -7.94 -8.47 -5.05
CA LEU A 193 -7.88 -7.59 -3.89
C LEU A 193 -8.33 -6.17 -4.25
N SER A 194 -7.92 -5.66 -5.40
CA SER A 194 -8.31 -4.33 -5.89
C SER A 194 -9.83 -4.18 -6.06
N GLN A 195 -10.53 -5.23 -6.52
CA GLN A 195 -11.97 -5.20 -6.76
C GLN A 195 -12.82 -5.51 -5.53
N ASN A 196 -12.31 -6.34 -4.61
CA ASN A 196 -13.12 -6.91 -3.53
C ASN A 196 -12.86 -6.26 -2.17
N ILE A 197 -11.82 -5.44 -2.03
CA ILE A 197 -11.42 -4.83 -0.77
C ILE A 197 -11.49 -3.30 -0.93
N ALA A 198 -12.20 -2.62 -0.03
CA ALA A 198 -12.27 -1.17 -0.05
C ALA A 198 -11.09 -0.53 0.69
N TYR A 199 -10.69 0.65 0.23
CA TYR A 199 -9.70 1.48 0.92
C TYR A 199 -10.38 2.41 1.94
N ASP A 200 -10.05 2.29 3.22
CA ASP A 200 -10.56 3.16 4.29
C ASP A 200 -9.59 3.25 5.47
N GLN A 201 -9.09 4.45 5.74
CA GLN A 201 -8.18 4.74 6.85
C GLN A 201 -8.83 4.57 8.24
N SER A 202 -10.16 4.55 8.33
CA SER A 202 -10.89 4.35 9.58
C SER A 202 -11.15 2.88 9.94
N SER A 203 -10.77 1.94 9.06
CA SER A 203 -11.01 0.51 9.28
C SER A 203 -10.23 -0.02 10.50
N PRO A 204 -10.84 -0.80 11.40
CA PRO A 204 -10.13 -1.42 12.50
C PRO A 204 -9.12 -2.46 11.98
N ASN A 205 -7.97 -2.55 12.64
CA ASN A 205 -6.90 -3.50 12.30
C ASN A 205 -6.36 -3.33 10.86
N ASN A 206 -6.47 -2.13 10.29
CA ASN A 206 -6.08 -1.83 8.90
C ASN A 206 -4.56 -1.94 8.62
N GLN A 207 -3.74 -2.08 9.66
CA GLN A 207 -2.29 -2.31 9.53
C GLN A 207 -1.92 -3.81 9.40
N ASN A 208 -2.90 -4.72 9.43
CA ASN A 208 -2.67 -6.15 9.34
C ASN A 208 -3.74 -6.86 8.49
N ILE A 209 -3.51 -8.15 8.24
CA ILE A 209 -4.32 -8.94 7.32
C ILE A 209 -5.77 -9.19 7.79
N GLN A 210 -6.10 -9.02 9.09
CA GLN A 210 -7.48 -9.22 9.57
C GLN A 210 -8.47 -8.31 8.84
N SER A 211 -8.10 -7.04 8.65
CA SER A 211 -8.94 -6.04 7.98
C SER A 211 -9.27 -6.42 6.54
N VAL A 212 -8.41 -7.18 5.87
CA VAL A 212 -8.62 -7.68 4.51
C VAL A 212 -9.52 -8.91 4.53
N PHE A 213 -9.10 -9.96 5.23
CA PHE A 213 -9.76 -11.27 5.15
C PHE A 213 -11.11 -11.33 5.89
N LEU A 214 -11.29 -10.53 6.94
CA LEU A 214 -12.49 -10.56 7.77
C LEU A 214 -13.40 -9.36 7.53
N ASN A 215 -12.84 -8.19 7.25
CA ASN A 215 -13.61 -6.95 7.11
C ASN A 215 -13.74 -6.46 5.66
N GLN A 216 -12.88 -6.93 4.74
CA GLN A 216 -12.82 -6.50 3.34
C GLN A 216 -12.66 -4.97 3.17
N VAL A 217 -12.01 -4.31 4.14
CA VAL A 217 -11.74 -2.88 4.11
C VAL A 217 -10.41 -2.61 4.83
N THR A 218 -9.46 -1.94 4.17
CA THR A 218 -8.10 -1.78 4.73
C THR A 218 -7.37 -0.53 4.21
N VAL A 219 -6.07 -0.40 4.54
CA VAL A 219 -5.13 0.57 3.96
C VAL A 219 -3.94 -0.13 3.32
N CYS A 220 -2.94 0.64 2.86
CA CYS A 220 -1.77 0.15 2.14
C CYS A 220 -1.05 -1.03 2.83
N ALA A 221 -0.84 -0.95 4.14
CA ALA A 221 -0.22 -2.03 4.91
C ALA A 221 -1.01 -3.34 4.86
N GLY A 222 -2.34 -3.29 4.95
CA GLY A 222 -3.17 -4.49 4.87
C GLY A 222 -3.20 -5.08 3.46
N PHE A 223 -3.32 -4.25 2.41
CA PHE A 223 -3.21 -4.69 1.01
C PHE A 223 -1.91 -5.44 0.76
N SER A 224 -0.77 -4.82 1.10
CA SER A 224 0.54 -5.37 0.79
C SER A 224 0.87 -6.63 1.60
N LYS A 225 0.42 -6.71 2.86
CA LYS A 225 0.54 -7.93 3.68
C LYS A 225 -0.38 -9.05 3.18
N ALA A 226 -1.59 -8.74 2.71
CA ALA A 226 -2.48 -9.75 2.14
C ALA A 226 -1.99 -10.29 0.80
N THR A 227 -1.46 -9.41 -0.06
CA THR A 227 -0.77 -9.81 -1.30
C THR A 227 0.40 -10.74 -0.98
N GLN A 228 1.26 -10.38 -0.03
CA GLN A 228 2.34 -11.24 0.44
C GLN A 228 1.85 -12.60 0.96
N TYR A 229 0.83 -12.59 1.83
CA TYR A 229 0.28 -13.81 2.41
C TYR A 229 -0.30 -14.77 1.35
N LEU A 230 -1.09 -14.25 0.40
CA LEU A 230 -1.71 -15.07 -0.65
C LEU A 230 -0.68 -15.61 -1.66
N LEU A 231 0.28 -14.79 -2.08
CA LEU A 231 1.35 -15.23 -2.98
C LEU A 231 2.27 -16.24 -2.30
N GLY A 232 2.60 -16.03 -1.03
CA GLY A 232 3.39 -16.96 -0.23
C GLY A 232 2.73 -18.34 -0.10
N LYS A 233 1.41 -18.40 0.12
CA LYS A 233 0.65 -19.67 0.12
C LYS A 233 0.69 -20.41 -1.22
N MET A 234 0.93 -19.71 -2.32
CA MET A 234 1.13 -20.30 -3.65
C MET A 234 2.60 -20.63 -3.97
N GLY A 235 3.52 -20.42 -3.03
CA GLY A 235 4.96 -20.62 -3.22
C GLY A 235 5.62 -19.56 -4.11
N ILE A 236 5.00 -18.40 -4.26
CA ILE A 236 5.53 -17.27 -5.04
C ILE A 236 6.26 -16.33 -4.09
N PHE A 237 7.50 -15.98 -4.44
CA PHE A 237 8.26 -14.96 -3.71
C PHE A 237 7.49 -13.65 -3.70
N CYS A 238 7.26 -13.13 -2.50
CA CYS A 238 6.71 -11.81 -2.25
C CYS A 238 7.25 -11.31 -0.91
N THR A 239 7.82 -10.11 -0.88
CA THR A 239 8.23 -9.44 0.36
C THR A 239 7.54 -8.09 0.48
N LEU A 240 7.25 -7.68 1.70
CA LEU A 240 6.79 -6.34 2.02
C LEU A 240 7.92 -5.34 1.79
N VAL A 241 7.58 -4.19 1.19
CA VAL A 241 8.45 -3.02 1.08
C VAL A 241 7.71 -1.83 1.68
N THR A 242 8.41 -1.05 2.50
CA THR A 242 7.89 0.15 3.14
C THR A 242 8.66 1.38 2.67
N GLY A 243 8.03 2.55 2.78
CA GLY A 243 8.64 3.81 2.39
C GLY A 243 7.62 4.93 2.33
N THR A 244 7.80 5.85 1.39
CA THR A 244 6.88 6.97 1.16
C THR A 244 6.44 7.05 -0.29
N ALA A 245 5.28 7.67 -0.52
CA ALA A 245 4.76 7.90 -1.87
C ALA A 245 4.35 9.37 -2.11
N ALA A 246 4.65 9.85 -3.31
CA ALA A 246 4.24 11.15 -3.84
C ALA A 246 2.71 11.22 -4.03
N PRO A 247 2.12 12.43 -4.12
CA PRO A 247 2.74 13.76 -4.02
C PRO A 247 2.98 14.22 -2.57
N ASN A 248 2.32 13.60 -1.60
CA ASN A 248 2.32 14.09 -0.21
C ASN A 248 3.47 13.54 0.65
N ASN A 249 4.27 12.62 0.10
CA ASN A 249 5.30 11.87 0.83
C ASN A 249 4.70 11.16 2.06
N GLU A 250 3.48 10.61 1.87
CA GLU A 250 2.77 9.82 2.87
C GLU A 250 3.44 8.45 3.00
N GLU A 251 3.41 7.91 4.21
CA GLU A 251 3.93 6.58 4.45
C GLU A 251 3.11 5.54 3.71
N HIS A 252 3.81 4.62 3.07
CA HIS A 252 3.21 3.67 2.15
C HIS A 252 3.89 2.31 2.21
N ALA A 253 3.16 1.29 1.78
CA ALA A 253 3.65 -0.07 1.74
C ALA A 253 3.19 -0.75 0.45
N TRP A 254 4.10 -1.46 -0.20
CA TRP A 254 3.89 -2.22 -1.43
C TRP A 254 4.66 -3.54 -1.36
N ASN A 255 4.78 -4.24 -2.47
CA ASN A 255 5.47 -5.53 -2.54
C ASN A 255 6.56 -5.56 -3.61
N LEU A 256 7.54 -6.42 -3.36
CA LEU A 256 8.50 -6.89 -4.36
C LEU A 256 8.25 -8.39 -4.59
N VAL A 257 8.04 -8.78 -5.84
CA VAL A 257 7.80 -10.16 -6.27
C VAL A 257 8.92 -10.64 -7.19
N LYS A 258 9.05 -11.96 -7.36
CA LYS A 258 10.03 -12.56 -8.28
C LYS A 258 9.34 -13.41 -9.32
N ILE A 259 9.69 -13.22 -10.59
CA ILE A 259 9.23 -14.04 -11.72
C ILE A 259 10.47 -14.56 -12.46
N GLY A 260 10.73 -15.87 -12.36
CA GLY A 260 11.99 -16.43 -12.84
C GLY A 260 13.17 -15.95 -11.97
N ASP A 261 14.15 -15.32 -12.60
CA ASP A 261 15.33 -14.78 -11.92
C ASP A 261 15.22 -13.28 -11.61
N ASP A 262 14.22 -12.60 -12.17
CA ASP A 262 14.06 -11.15 -12.11
C ASP A 262 13.01 -10.72 -11.07
N PHE A 263 13.21 -9.52 -10.55
CA PHE A 263 12.34 -8.90 -9.55
C PHE A 263 11.46 -7.82 -10.18
N TYR A 264 10.25 -7.67 -9.63
CA TYR A 264 9.25 -6.70 -10.07
C TYR A 264 8.52 -6.13 -8.86
N TYR A 265 8.11 -4.86 -8.94
CA TYR A 265 7.29 -4.25 -7.92
C TYR A 265 5.79 -4.46 -8.19
N VAL A 266 5.03 -4.58 -7.10
CA VAL A 266 3.59 -4.72 -7.11
C VAL A 266 2.99 -3.80 -6.05
N ASP A 267 2.17 -2.83 -6.46
CA ASP A 267 1.37 -2.02 -5.53
C ASP A 267 -0.12 -2.27 -5.75
N THR A 268 -0.68 -3.10 -4.87
CA THR A 268 -2.11 -3.48 -4.90
C THR A 268 -3.02 -2.36 -4.38
N THR A 269 -2.47 -1.40 -3.64
CA THR A 269 -3.24 -0.26 -3.13
C THR A 269 -3.51 0.72 -4.25
N TRP A 270 -2.48 1.08 -5.03
CA TRP A 270 -2.62 2.00 -6.17
C TRP A 270 -3.32 1.35 -7.38
N ALA A 271 -3.50 0.02 -7.33
CA ALA A 271 -4.42 -0.70 -8.20
C ALA A 271 -5.89 -0.36 -7.93
N ASN A 272 -6.24 0.04 -6.70
CA ASN A 272 -7.60 0.08 -6.20
C ASN A 272 -8.38 1.28 -6.75
N PRO A 273 -9.52 1.09 -7.42
CA PRO A 273 -10.33 2.21 -7.94
C PRO A 273 -10.88 3.14 -6.87
N GLY A 274 -10.94 2.68 -5.61
CA GLY A 274 -11.36 3.46 -4.44
C GLY A 274 -10.23 4.24 -3.77
N PHE A 275 -8.97 4.06 -4.20
CA PHE A 275 -7.83 4.81 -3.66
C PHE A 275 -7.71 6.21 -4.27
N SER A 276 -7.94 6.35 -5.58
CA SER A 276 -7.89 7.65 -6.24
C SER A 276 -9.07 8.53 -5.86
N GLU A 277 -8.84 9.84 -5.73
CA GLU A 277 -9.92 10.80 -5.48
C GLU A 277 -10.99 10.66 -6.57
N LYS A 278 -12.26 10.59 -6.15
CA LYS A 278 -13.40 10.54 -7.06
C LYS A 278 -13.48 11.83 -7.87
N GLN A 279 -12.82 11.87 -9.02
CA GLN A 279 -13.08 12.91 -10.01
C GLN A 279 -14.42 12.62 -10.67
N GLU A 280 -15.26 13.66 -10.78
CA GLU A 280 -16.59 13.57 -11.36
C GLU A 280 -16.46 13.20 -12.85
N GLY A 281 -16.85 11.96 -13.22
CA GLY A 281 -16.71 11.43 -14.59
C GLY A 281 -15.53 10.48 -14.81
N ALA A 282 -14.66 10.24 -13.81
CA ALA A 282 -13.59 9.25 -13.92
C ALA A 282 -14.15 7.83 -13.81
N VAL A 283 -13.73 6.96 -14.74
CA VAL A 283 -14.05 5.53 -14.68
C VAL A 283 -13.23 4.91 -13.54
N GLN A 284 -13.91 4.34 -12.54
CA GLN A 284 -13.27 3.63 -11.43
C GLN A 284 -12.82 2.25 -11.89
N GLU A 285 -11.60 2.16 -12.41
CA GLU A 285 -10.98 0.91 -12.85
C GLU A 285 -9.64 0.64 -12.19
N ILE A 286 -9.22 -0.62 -12.31
CA ILE A 286 -7.92 -1.07 -11.83
C ILE A 286 -6.83 -0.35 -12.62
N SER A 287 -5.93 0.34 -11.92
CA SER A 287 -4.68 0.77 -12.54
C SER A 287 -3.73 -0.43 -12.64
N TYR A 288 -3.17 -0.67 -13.83
CA TYR A 288 -2.15 -1.70 -14.04
C TYR A 288 -0.72 -1.14 -14.10
N THR A 289 -0.53 0.16 -13.86
CA THR A 289 0.79 0.80 -13.89
C THR A 289 1.76 0.17 -12.90
N TYR A 290 1.25 -0.29 -11.75
CA TYR A 290 2.04 -0.88 -10.68
C TYR A 290 1.84 -2.40 -10.54
N LEU A 291 1.41 -3.07 -11.61
CA LEU A 291 1.40 -4.54 -11.70
C LEU A 291 2.72 -5.01 -12.35
N CYS A 292 3.58 -5.65 -11.55
CA CYS A 292 4.86 -6.19 -11.99
C CYS A 292 5.71 -5.16 -12.75
N CYS A 293 5.81 -3.94 -12.22
CA CYS A 293 6.56 -2.85 -12.83
C CYS A 293 8.03 -2.85 -12.40
N ASP A 294 8.86 -2.20 -13.20
CA ASP A 294 10.29 -2.03 -12.92
C ASP A 294 10.53 -0.85 -11.96
N ALA A 295 11.77 -0.71 -11.51
CA ALA A 295 12.19 0.37 -10.63
C ALA A 295 12.02 1.75 -11.27
N ALA A 296 12.18 1.90 -12.59
CA ALA A 296 11.99 3.19 -13.23
C ALA A 296 10.53 3.65 -13.16
N THR A 297 9.58 2.72 -13.26
CA THR A 297 8.15 3.02 -13.09
C THR A 297 7.80 3.29 -11.63
N LEU A 298 8.17 2.40 -10.70
CA LEU A 298 7.80 2.55 -9.29
C LEU A 298 8.43 3.80 -8.66
N LEU A 299 9.74 4.01 -8.85
CA LEU A 299 10.48 5.06 -8.16
C LEU A 299 10.20 6.48 -8.68
N ALA A 300 9.39 6.61 -9.73
CA ALA A 300 8.89 7.91 -10.15
C ALA A 300 7.98 8.55 -9.07
N THR A 301 7.33 7.71 -8.26
CA THR A 301 6.31 8.12 -7.28
C THR A 301 6.57 7.55 -5.89
N HIS A 302 7.29 6.43 -5.78
CA HIS A 302 7.61 5.77 -4.52
C HIS A 302 9.07 5.93 -4.14
N THR A 303 9.35 6.05 -2.84
CA THR A 303 10.71 6.03 -2.29
C THR A 303 10.78 4.97 -1.18
N PRO A 304 11.47 3.84 -1.39
CA PRO A 304 11.66 2.84 -0.34
C PRO A 304 12.49 3.43 0.81
N ASP A 305 12.19 2.98 2.02
CA ASP A 305 13.04 3.27 3.17
C ASP A 305 14.33 2.41 3.16
N ALA A 306 15.19 2.60 4.16
CA ALA A 306 16.44 1.88 4.30
C ALA A 306 16.32 0.59 5.16
N LEU A 307 15.09 0.15 5.47
CA LEU A 307 14.84 -0.98 6.38
C LEU A 307 15.34 -2.30 5.78
N LEU A 308 15.09 -2.50 4.49
CA LEU A 308 15.34 -3.74 3.77
C LEU A 308 16.21 -3.44 2.54
N PRO A 309 17.38 -4.08 2.39
CA PRO A 309 18.15 -3.94 1.15
C PRO A 309 17.34 -4.54 0.00
N LEU A 310 17.07 -3.75 -1.04
CA LEU A 310 16.31 -4.19 -2.22
C LEU A 310 17.26 -4.59 -3.36
N PRO A 311 16.94 -5.67 -4.11
CA PRO A 311 17.75 -6.09 -5.24
C PRO A 311 17.53 -5.15 -6.43
N GLU A 312 18.34 -5.31 -7.47
CA GLU A 312 18.07 -4.64 -8.75
C GLU A 312 16.73 -5.15 -9.33
N CYS A 313 15.93 -4.20 -9.82
CA CYS A 313 14.58 -4.44 -10.36
C CYS A 313 14.46 -3.65 -11.67
N ALA A 314 15.24 -4.01 -12.69
CA ALA A 314 15.35 -3.28 -13.94
C ALA A 314 14.63 -3.94 -15.12
N ASP A 315 14.19 -5.20 -14.98
CA ASP A 315 13.46 -5.90 -16.03
C ASP A 315 12.02 -5.39 -16.13
N ASP A 316 11.55 -5.16 -17.36
CA ASP A 316 10.22 -4.66 -17.65
C ASP A 316 9.40 -5.58 -18.58
N SER A 317 9.84 -6.83 -18.74
CA SER A 317 9.20 -7.83 -19.60
C SER A 317 7.77 -8.16 -19.17
N TYR A 318 7.46 -8.03 -17.88
CA TYR A 318 6.13 -8.20 -17.31
C TYR A 318 5.36 -6.88 -17.07
N ASN A 319 5.85 -5.76 -17.61
CA ASN A 319 5.07 -4.52 -17.64
C ASN A 319 3.75 -4.76 -18.41
N TYR A 320 2.62 -4.52 -17.74
CA TYR A 320 1.30 -4.82 -18.27
C TYR A 320 1.05 -4.23 -19.68
N TYR A 321 1.36 -2.95 -19.89
CA TYR A 321 1.06 -2.29 -21.17
C TYR A 321 1.98 -2.79 -22.29
N LYS A 322 3.21 -3.20 -21.98
CA LYS A 322 4.10 -3.83 -22.96
C LYS A 322 3.60 -5.21 -23.35
N MET A 323 3.22 -6.02 -22.36
CA MET A 323 2.65 -7.36 -22.59
C MET A 323 1.38 -7.31 -23.43
N ASN A 324 0.56 -6.27 -23.24
CA ASN A 324 -0.72 -6.12 -23.93
C ASN A 324 -0.61 -5.34 -25.24
N GLY A 325 0.60 -4.90 -25.65
CA GLY A 325 0.81 -4.18 -26.91
C GLY A 325 0.21 -2.76 -26.92
N THR A 326 0.02 -2.16 -25.74
CA THR A 326 -0.54 -0.82 -25.54
C THR A 326 0.50 0.21 -25.05
N TRP A 327 1.78 -0.13 -25.19
CA TRP A 327 2.91 0.75 -24.88
C TRP A 327 3.52 1.37 -26.14
N TYR A 328 3.63 2.70 -26.17
CA TYR A 328 4.08 3.48 -27.31
C TYR A 328 5.34 4.30 -26.97
N SER A 329 6.39 4.14 -27.77
CA SER A 329 7.64 4.90 -27.61
C SER A 329 7.55 6.33 -28.11
N TYR A 330 6.60 6.64 -28.99
CA TYR A 330 6.32 7.97 -29.50
C TYR A 330 4.86 8.07 -29.95
N TYR A 331 4.36 9.30 -30.13
CA TYR A 331 3.03 9.54 -30.71
C TYR A 331 3.07 9.53 -32.24
N ASP A 332 2.19 8.73 -32.86
CA ASP A 332 1.88 8.77 -34.30
C ASP A 332 0.36 8.82 -34.50
N GLU A 333 -0.14 9.95 -35.01
CA GLU A 333 -1.59 10.15 -35.19
C GLU A 333 -2.24 9.09 -36.09
N ASN A 334 -1.57 8.65 -37.16
CA ASN A 334 -2.17 7.69 -38.09
C ASN A 334 -2.26 6.29 -37.48
N GLU A 335 -1.25 5.91 -36.70
CA GLU A 335 -1.25 4.66 -35.94
C GLU A 335 -2.40 4.64 -34.93
N ILE A 336 -2.50 5.69 -34.10
CA ILE A 336 -3.56 5.80 -33.08
C ILE A 336 -4.94 5.85 -33.75
N TYR A 337 -5.11 6.61 -34.83
CA TYR A 337 -6.34 6.63 -35.62
C TYR A 337 -6.74 5.22 -36.11
N TYR A 338 -5.79 4.45 -36.63
CA TYR A 338 -6.03 3.10 -37.12
C TYR A 338 -6.42 2.14 -35.99
N ILE A 339 -5.79 2.27 -34.81
CA ILE A 339 -6.12 1.46 -33.64
C ILE A 339 -7.53 1.76 -33.15
N LEU A 340 -7.90 3.05 -33.05
CA LEU A 340 -9.25 3.46 -32.64
C LEU A 340 -10.32 2.94 -33.61
N THR A 341 -10.11 3.11 -34.92
CA THR A 341 -11.06 2.63 -35.95
C THR A 341 -11.20 1.10 -35.94
N SER A 342 -10.10 0.38 -35.75
CA SER A 342 -10.11 -1.09 -35.64
C SER A 342 -10.82 -1.55 -34.37
N SER A 343 -10.56 -0.88 -33.24
CA SER A 343 -11.18 -1.15 -31.94
C SER A 343 -12.71 -1.11 -32.01
N ILE A 344 -13.25 -0.04 -32.60
CA ILE A 344 -14.69 0.14 -32.83
C ILE A 344 -15.23 -0.96 -33.76
N SER A 345 -14.54 -1.22 -34.87
CA SER A 345 -14.98 -2.19 -35.88
C SER A 345 -15.00 -3.62 -35.35
N GLU A 346 -14.10 -3.94 -34.44
CA GLU A 346 -14.01 -5.24 -33.77
C GLU A 346 -14.94 -5.35 -32.55
N GLY A 347 -15.58 -4.24 -32.15
CA GLY A 347 -16.46 -4.20 -30.98
C GLY A 347 -15.72 -4.41 -29.66
N ARG A 348 -14.47 -3.93 -29.56
CA ARG A 348 -13.73 -3.94 -28.29
C ARG A 348 -14.38 -2.93 -27.33
N GLU A 349 -14.25 -3.16 -26.02
CA GLU A 349 -14.88 -2.30 -25.01
C GLU A 349 -14.03 -1.06 -24.67
N ARG A 350 -12.70 -1.19 -24.78
CA ARG A 350 -11.74 -0.11 -24.47
C ARG A 350 -10.40 -0.26 -25.18
N GLU A 351 -9.61 0.81 -25.19
CA GLU A 351 -8.20 0.87 -25.59
C GLU A 351 -7.33 1.62 -24.61
N ASP A 352 -6.19 1.05 -24.26
CA ASP A 352 -5.16 1.72 -23.46
C ASP A 352 -4.04 2.27 -24.38
N PHE A 353 -3.57 3.47 -24.07
CA PHE A 353 -2.45 4.13 -24.73
C PHE A 353 -1.46 4.66 -23.69
N LYS A 354 -0.46 3.84 -23.36
CA LYS A 354 0.62 4.16 -22.42
C LYS A 354 1.84 4.69 -23.18
N PHE A 355 2.33 5.87 -22.83
CA PHE A 355 3.47 6.48 -23.51
C PHE A 355 4.74 6.46 -22.67
N ALA A 356 5.89 6.26 -23.32
CA ALA A 356 7.19 6.26 -22.67
C ALA A 356 7.57 7.63 -22.09
N ASP A 357 7.20 8.71 -22.77
CA ASP A 357 7.61 10.08 -22.46
C ASP A 357 6.43 11.06 -22.42
N GLY A 358 6.65 12.19 -21.74
CA GLY A 358 5.62 13.21 -21.54
C GLY A 358 5.26 13.97 -22.81
N ASP A 359 6.19 14.18 -23.74
CA ASP A 359 5.91 14.95 -24.96
C ASP A 359 4.99 14.16 -25.90
N SER A 360 5.22 12.85 -26.04
CA SER A 360 4.36 11.95 -26.80
C SER A 360 2.98 11.83 -26.17
N TYR A 361 2.91 11.68 -24.84
CA TYR A 361 1.65 11.67 -24.11
C TYR A 361 0.85 12.96 -24.32
N GLN A 362 1.48 14.14 -24.19
CA GLN A 362 0.80 15.42 -24.36
C GLN A 362 0.32 15.65 -25.80
N GLN A 363 1.05 15.13 -26.80
CA GLN A 363 0.56 15.13 -28.19
C GLN A 363 -0.70 14.26 -28.36
N ALA A 364 -0.73 13.08 -27.73
CA ALA A 364 -1.90 12.21 -27.74
C ALA A 364 -3.10 12.87 -27.05
N VAL A 365 -2.90 13.49 -25.88
CA VAL A 365 -3.94 14.28 -25.17
C VAL A 365 -4.48 15.38 -26.08
N ALA A 366 -3.60 16.18 -26.70
CA ALA A 366 -4.00 17.26 -27.59
C ALA A 366 -4.84 16.78 -28.80
N ALA A 367 -4.59 15.57 -29.29
CA ALA A 367 -5.32 15.01 -30.43
C ALA A 367 -6.63 14.31 -30.03
N MET A 368 -6.62 13.58 -28.92
CA MET A 368 -7.73 12.70 -28.51
C MET A 368 -8.71 13.36 -27.55
N VAL A 369 -8.21 14.20 -26.63
CA VAL A 369 -9.03 14.87 -25.60
C VAL A 369 -9.43 16.26 -26.07
N ASP A 370 -8.46 17.07 -26.50
CA ASP A 370 -8.70 18.45 -26.93
C ASP A 370 -9.05 18.55 -28.44
N GLY A 371 -8.78 17.49 -29.19
CA GLY A 371 -8.93 17.41 -30.65
C GLY A 371 -10.15 16.61 -31.10
N ASP A 372 -10.15 16.22 -32.38
CA ASP A 372 -11.25 15.50 -33.02
C ASP A 372 -10.89 14.06 -33.43
N LEU A 373 -9.73 13.54 -32.98
CA LEU A 373 -9.20 12.26 -33.48
C LEU A 373 -10.16 11.09 -33.25
N ILE A 374 -10.74 10.99 -32.05
CA ILE A 374 -11.71 9.93 -31.72
C ILE A 374 -13.00 10.11 -32.51
N GLU A 375 -13.49 11.34 -32.66
CA GLU A 375 -14.69 11.60 -33.46
C GLU A 375 -14.49 11.19 -34.92
N ARG A 376 -13.33 11.50 -35.50
CA ARG A 376 -12.96 11.06 -36.85
C ARG A 376 -12.90 9.53 -36.96
N ALA A 377 -12.39 8.85 -35.94
CA ALA A 377 -12.31 7.39 -35.92
C ALA A 377 -13.71 6.76 -35.85
N VAL A 378 -14.58 7.27 -34.98
CA VAL A 378 -15.98 6.82 -34.85
C VAL A 378 -16.77 7.01 -36.14
N ARG A 379 -16.64 8.17 -36.79
CA ARG A 379 -17.34 8.46 -38.06
C ARG A 379 -16.92 7.53 -39.20
N GLU A 380 -15.67 7.07 -39.20
CA GLU A 380 -15.15 6.15 -40.21
C GLU A 380 -15.58 4.71 -39.93
N ALA A 381 -15.43 4.27 -38.67
CA ALA A 381 -15.63 2.87 -38.29
C ALA A 381 -17.10 2.50 -38.05
N TYR A 382 -17.94 3.44 -37.60
CA TYR A 382 -19.33 3.17 -37.23
C TYR A 382 -20.32 3.73 -38.27
N HIS A 383 -21.17 2.87 -38.82
CA HIS A 383 -22.24 3.26 -39.73
C HIS A 383 -23.52 3.60 -38.97
N PHE A 384 -23.77 4.89 -38.75
CA PHE A 384 -24.95 5.37 -38.04
C PHE A 384 -26.27 5.10 -38.79
N GLY A 385 -27.16 4.36 -38.14
CA GLY A 385 -28.59 4.34 -38.50
C GLY A 385 -29.31 5.64 -38.15
N GLU A 386 -30.51 5.85 -38.70
CA GLU A 386 -31.32 7.04 -38.40
C GLU A 386 -31.70 7.06 -36.90
N GLY A 387 -31.16 8.03 -36.16
CA GLY A 387 -31.41 8.20 -34.72
C GLY A 387 -30.46 7.41 -33.81
N GLU A 388 -29.46 6.70 -34.35
CA GLU A 388 -28.44 6.05 -33.54
C GLU A 388 -27.39 7.04 -33.03
N THR A 389 -26.85 6.78 -31.84
CA THR A 389 -25.77 7.54 -31.22
C THR A 389 -24.68 6.57 -30.78
N TYR A 390 -23.42 7.00 -30.93
CA TYR A 390 -22.25 6.31 -30.41
C TYR A 390 -21.66 7.19 -29.31
N GLN A 391 -21.35 6.60 -28.16
CA GLN A 391 -20.77 7.34 -27.03
C GLN A 391 -19.34 6.90 -26.84
N TRP A 392 -18.55 7.70 -26.15
CA TRP A 392 -17.24 7.29 -25.68
C TRP A 392 -16.89 8.12 -24.45
N ASN A 393 -15.98 7.60 -23.64
CA ASN A 393 -15.37 8.31 -22.53
C ASN A 393 -13.85 8.18 -22.61
N ILE A 394 -13.14 9.13 -22.04
CA ILE A 394 -11.68 9.11 -21.99
C ILE A 394 -11.24 9.23 -20.53
N GLY A 395 -10.54 8.23 -20.03
CA GLY A 395 -9.74 8.33 -18.82
C GLY A 395 -8.32 8.75 -19.18
N TYR A 396 -7.69 9.60 -18.38
CA TYR A 396 -6.28 9.94 -18.57
C TYR A 396 -5.58 10.21 -17.24
N SER A 397 -4.28 9.92 -17.19
CA SER A 397 -3.41 10.15 -16.05
C SER A 397 -2.09 10.71 -16.52
N ASP A 398 -1.80 11.97 -16.16
CA ASP A 398 -0.56 12.66 -16.52
C ASP A 398 0.66 12.02 -15.84
N GLU A 399 0.48 11.57 -14.60
CA GLU A 399 1.50 10.87 -13.81
C GLU A 399 1.89 9.55 -14.47
N ASP A 400 0.87 8.79 -14.91
CA ASP A 400 1.08 7.52 -15.58
C ASP A 400 1.35 7.68 -17.08
N LYS A 401 1.18 8.87 -17.68
CA LYS A 401 1.24 9.07 -19.15
C LYS A 401 0.33 8.07 -19.89
N LEU A 402 -0.86 7.87 -19.38
CA LEU A 402 -1.84 6.88 -19.85
C LEU A 402 -3.11 7.57 -20.31
N LEU A 403 -3.63 7.16 -21.47
CA LEU A 403 -4.97 7.44 -21.96
C LEU A 403 -5.73 6.13 -22.12
N THR A 404 -6.97 6.07 -21.67
CA THR A 404 -7.87 4.94 -21.92
C THR A 404 -9.14 5.45 -22.59
N VAL A 405 -9.46 4.92 -23.76
CA VAL A 405 -10.70 5.22 -24.49
C VAL A 405 -11.70 4.10 -24.26
N TYR A 406 -12.92 4.45 -23.86
CA TYR A 406 -14.04 3.54 -23.65
C TYR A 406 -15.11 3.83 -24.69
N TRP A 407 -15.70 2.80 -25.27
CA TRP A 407 -16.68 2.89 -26.34
C TRP A 407 -18.14 2.73 -25.90
#